data_AF-A0A8C4TPU4-F1
#
_entry.id   AF-A0A8C4TPU4-F1
#
_cell.length_a   1.000
_cell.length_b   1.000
_cell.length_c   1.000
_cell.angle_alpha   90.00
_cell.angle_beta   90.00
_cell.angle_gamma   90.00
#
_symmetry.space_group_name_H-M   'P 1'
#
loop_
_entity.id
_entity.type
_entity.pdbx_description
1 polymer ?
#
loop_
_entity_poly.entity_id
_entity_poly.type
_entity_poly.pdbx_seq_one_letter_code
_entity_poly.pdbx_strand_id
1 'polypeptide(L)'
;MGSFPPFPPFPPHPQCQGDANGSCSLQGSLPAQQVSHPCYPKGYRENITTADLYDSPCVHAPGTASRAQTLTVTGTGDPAACSAAIQRLFNFSCGANTTCGFNGVYQPPVRGQFFAFSGLYHNLHFLNLTRGQSLSSVQAAIRQFCTSSWEKVQKEFPTEKRDHLRDTCAASSYTLTLLVQGYRFNHTTWLNIHFVRQVANIDVGWTLGYMLNLTNMIPSEIPQRVTGLKRSNWTAATVLLAIMLILIFSLLTVICCQKTPSGYEML
;
A
#
# COMPACT_ATOMS: atom_id res chain seq x y z
N MET A 1 -6.16 10.89 -0.63
CA MET A 1 -5.97 10.60 0.81
C MET A 1 -7.31 10.18 1.34
N GLY A 2 -7.53 8.87 1.51
CA GLY A 2 -8.74 8.38 2.14
C GLY A 2 -8.61 8.56 3.65
N SER A 3 -9.56 9.27 4.26
CA SER A 3 -9.72 9.32 5.70
C SER A 3 -9.94 7.91 6.22
N PHE A 4 -9.28 7.52 7.31
CA PHE A 4 -9.62 6.27 7.98
C PHE A 4 -11.06 6.41 8.52
N PRO A 5 -11.95 5.41 8.33
CA PRO A 5 -13.25 5.43 8.99
C PRO A 5 -13.04 5.46 10.51
N PRO A 6 -13.91 6.16 11.26
CA PRO A 6 -13.83 6.20 12.71
C PRO A 6 -13.94 4.78 13.30
N PHE A 7 -13.14 4.47 14.32
CA PHE A 7 -13.23 3.19 15.03
C PHE A 7 -14.55 3.10 15.80
N PRO A 8 -15.23 1.94 15.82
CA PRO A 8 -16.49 1.80 16.52
C PRO A 8 -16.34 1.95 18.05
N PRO A 9 -17.26 2.69 18.72
CA PRO A 9 -17.39 2.74 20.18
C PRO A 9 -17.76 1.38 20.79
N PHE A 10 -17.39 1.17 22.06
CA PHE A 10 -17.92 0.10 22.90
C PHE A 10 -19.27 0.51 23.54
N PRO A 11 -20.27 -0.39 23.62
CA PRO A 11 -21.53 -0.09 24.30
C PRO A 11 -21.40 -0.19 25.84
N PRO A 12 -21.97 0.74 26.62
CA PRO A 12 -22.16 0.57 28.06
C PRO A 12 -23.44 -0.24 28.38
N HIS A 13 -23.42 -0.94 29.51
CA HIS A 13 -24.59 -1.64 30.07
C HIS A 13 -25.65 -0.64 30.59
N PRO A 14 -26.95 -0.84 30.32
CA PRO A 14 -28.00 -0.01 30.91
C PRO A 14 -28.34 -0.50 32.32
N GLN A 15 -28.37 0.43 33.29
CA GLN A 15 -29.03 0.25 34.59
C GLN A 15 -30.41 0.91 34.54
N CYS A 16 -31.45 0.18 34.93
CA CYS A 16 -32.81 0.69 35.09
C CYS A 16 -33.12 0.87 36.58
N GLN A 17 -33.55 2.07 36.99
CA GLN A 17 -34.14 2.35 38.30
C GLN A 17 -35.66 2.50 38.10
N GLY A 18 -36.47 1.72 38.82
CA GLY A 18 -37.93 1.70 38.65
C GLY A 18 -38.66 2.56 39.69
N ASP A 19 -39.70 3.28 39.25
CA ASP A 19 -40.66 3.96 40.12
C ASP A 19 -42.02 3.22 40.16
N ALA A 20 -42.75 3.44 41.26
CA ALA A 20 -43.86 2.65 41.77
C ALA A 20 -45.18 2.65 40.97
N ASN A 21 -45.18 3.00 39.68
CA ASN A 21 -46.40 3.03 38.87
C ASN A 21 -46.29 2.44 37.45
N GLY A 22 -45.27 1.61 37.20
CA GLY A 22 -45.26 0.68 36.05
C GLY A 22 -45.35 1.33 34.65
N SER A 23 -45.07 2.63 34.53
CA SER A 23 -45.16 3.36 33.27
C SER A 23 -43.81 3.97 32.91
N CYS A 24 -43.14 3.42 31.89
CA CYS A 24 -41.94 4.01 31.30
C CYS A 24 -42.35 5.14 30.33
N SER A 25 -42.37 6.38 30.80
CA SER A 25 -42.47 7.55 29.91
C SER A 25 -41.10 7.89 29.35
N LEU A 26 -40.91 7.73 28.04
CA LEU A 26 -39.75 8.27 27.30
C LEU A 26 -39.98 9.76 27.02
N GLN A 27 -39.80 10.59 28.04
CA GLN A 27 -39.67 12.05 27.87
C GLN A 27 -38.24 12.46 28.18
N GLY A 28 -37.47 12.75 27.13
CA GLY A 28 -36.12 13.28 27.25
C GLY A 28 -35.34 13.02 25.97
N SER A 29 -34.85 14.07 25.32
CA SER A 29 -33.77 13.94 24.33
C SER A 29 -32.66 13.08 24.97
N LEU A 30 -32.44 11.88 24.44
CA LEU A 30 -31.39 10.99 24.92
C LEU A 30 -30.08 11.78 25.01
N PRO A 31 -29.42 11.83 26.19
CA PRO A 31 -28.14 12.52 26.33
C PRO A 31 -27.18 12.04 25.26
N ALA A 32 -26.41 12.95 24.66
CA ALA A 32 -25.34 12.58 23.73
C ALA A 32 -24.45 11.55 24.41
N GLN A 33 -24.43 10.33 23.88
CA GLN A 33 -23.70 9.24 24.49
C GLN A 33 -22.19 9.52 24.31
N GLN A 34 -21.48 9.58 25.44
CA GLN A 34 -20.05 9.89 25.44
C GLN A 34 -19.24 8.63 25.13
N VAL A 35 -18.28 8.76 24.21
CA VAL A 35 -17.37 7.70 23.81
C VAL A 35 -15.95 8.16 24.04
N SER A 36 -15.17 7.40 24.80
CA SER A 36 -13.74 7.65 24.96
C SER A 36 -12.95 6.96 23.85
N HIS A 37 -12.08 7.70 23.18
CA HIS A 37 -11.23 7.18 22.10
C HIS A 37 -9.74 7.25 22.50
N PRO A 38 -9.09 6.09 22.74
CA PRO A 38 -7.73 6.08 23.30
C PRO A 38 -6.65 6.58 22.34
N CYS A 39 -6.88 6.43 21.03
CA CYS A 39 -5.94 6.89 20.01
C CYS A 39 -6.11 8.38 19.65
N TYR A 40 -7.15 9.07 20.13
CA TYR A 40 -7.28 10.50 19.87
C TYR A 40 -6.52 11.29 20.92
N PRO A 41 -5.87 12.42 20.55
CA PRO A 41 -5.08 13.22 21.48
C PRO A 41 -5.90 13.65 22.70
N LYS A 42 -5.24 13.71 23.86
CA LYS A 42 -5.91 14.06 25.12
C LYS A 42 -6.55 15.44 25.02
N GLY A 43 -7.84 15.53 25.31
CA GLY A 43 -8.61 16.78 25.24
C GLY A 43 -9.26 17.06 23.87
N TYR A 44 -9.03 16.20 22.87
CA TYR A 44 -9.79 16.26 21.62
C TYR A 44 -11.28 15.97 21.88
N ARG A 45 -12.17 16.70 21.20
CA ARG A 45 -13.62 16.47 21.23
C ARG A 45 -14.24 16.71 19.86
N GLU A 46 -15.18 15.84 19.48
CA GLU A 46 -15.95 15.93 18.26
C GLU A 46 -17.30 15.22 18.43
N ASN A 47 -18.33 15.74 17.75
CA ASN A 47 -19.62 15.07 17.65
C ASN A 47 -19.68 14.33 16.32
N ILE A 48 -19.99 13.03 16.37
CA ILE A 48 -20.19 12.19 15.19
C ILE A 48 -21.61 11.61 15.20
N THR A 49 -22.13 11.25 14.04
CA THR A 49 -23.39 10.51 13.96
C THR A 49 -23.14 9.01 13.84
N THR A 50 -24.05 8.20 14.38
CA THR A 50 -24.03 6.76 14.16
C THR A 50 -24.23 6.39 12.68
N ALA A 51 -24.86 7.25 11.88
CA ALA A 51 -24.99 7.04 10.43
C ALA A 51 -23.62 7.00 9.77
N ASP A 52 -22.77 8.01 10.03
CA ASP A 52 -21.44 8.11 9.44
C ASP A 52 -20.54 6.92 9.87
N LEU A 53 -20.69 6.46 11.11
CA LEU A 53 -19.92 5.34 11.63
C LEU A 53 -20.29 4.00 10.96
N TYR A 54 -21.58 3.77 10.74
CA TYR A 54 -22.11 2.51 10.22
C TYR A 54 -22.31 2.51 8.70
N ASP A 55 -21.93 3.58 8.00
CA ASP A 55 -21.97 3.65 6.53
C ASP A 55 -20.96 2.72 5.85
N SER A 56 -19.91 2.31 6.59
CA SER A 56 -18.88 1.39 6.08
C SER A 56 -19.32 -0.08 6.18
N PRO A 57 -19.13 -0.89 5.13
CA PRO A 57 -19.35 -2.36 5.21
C PRO A 57 -18.38 -3.05 6.19
N CYS A 58 -17.31 -2.37 6.61
CA CYS A 58 -16.33 -2.88 7.57
C CYS A 58 -16.80 -2.76 9.03
N VAL A 59 -17.88 -2.04 9.30
CA VAL A 59 -18.41 -1.80 10.65
C VAL A 59 -19.79 -2.41 10.75
N HIS A 60 -19.93 -3.48 11.55
CA HIS A 60 -21.24 -4.09 11.78
C HIS A 60 -22.08 -3.19 12.69
N ALA A 61 -23.21 -2.70 12.16
CA ALA A 61 -24.19 -1.99 12.96
C ALA A 61 -24.89 -2.94 13.94
N PRO A 62 -25.01 -2.60 15.23
CA PRO A 62 -25.89 -3.31 16.14
C PRO A 62 -27.33 -3.30 15.61
N GLY A 63 -28.04 -4.43 15.68
CA GLY A 63 -29.41 -4.53 15.16
C GLY A 63 -30.42 -3.56 15.80
N THR A 64 -30.08 -2.98 16.95
CA THR A 64 -30.89 -2.00 17.70
C THR A 64 -30.37 -0.56 17.59
N ALA A 65 -29.30 -0.31 16.82
CA ALA A 65 -28.73 1.03 16.74
C ALA A 65 -29.69 1.98 16.01
N SER A 66 -30.10 3.04 16.71
CA SER A 66 -30.79 4.16 16.06
C SER A 66 -29.85 4.76 15.02
N ARG A 67 -30.30 4.83 13.76
CA ARG A 67 -29.44 5.22 12.63
C ARG A 67 -28.95 6.68 12.74
N ALA A 68 -29.54 7.52 13.58
CA ALA A 68 -29.25 8.96 13.66
C ALA A 68 -28.90 9.48 15.07
N GLN A 69 -28.31 8.65 15.94
CA GLN A 69 -27.86 9.12 17.26
C GLN A 69 -26.55 9.91 17.15
N THR A 70 -26.48 11.05 17.86
CA THR A 70 -25.24 11.83 18.00
C THR A 70 -24.42 11.30 19.17
N LEU A 71 -23.15 11.01 18.89
CA LEU A 71 -22.16 10.57 19.88
C LEU A 71 -21.12 11.66 20.07
N THR A 72 -20.73 11.91 21.31
CA THR A 72 -19.62 12.83 21.61
C THR A 72 -18.35 12.01 21.88
N VAL A 73 -17.41 12.06 20.95
CA VAL A 73 -16.13 11.37 21.06
C VAL A 73 -15.13 12.26 21.79
N THR A 74 -14.49 11.73 22.83
CA THR A 74 -13.45 12.41 23.61
C THR A 74 -12.14 11.64 23.57
N GLY A 75 -11.06 12.31 23.18
CA GLY A 75 -9.73 11.72 23.14
C GLY A 75 -9.07 11.63 24.52
N THR A 76 -8.52 10.46 24.85
CA THR A 76 -7.82 10.23 26.14
C THR A 76 -6.30 10.25 26.01
N GLY A 77 -5.75 10.04 24.81
CA GLY A 77 -4.30 10.00 24.57
C GLY A 77 -3.58 8.88 25.32
N ASP A 78 -4.17 7.67 25.34
CA ASP A 78 -3.59 6.50 25.99
C ASP A 78 -3.00 5.53 24.95
N PRO A 79 -1.66 5.49 24.79
CA PRO A 79 -1.02 4.64 23.78
C PRO A 79 -1.23 3.14 24.01
N ALA A 80 -1.32 2.71 25.28
CA ALA A 80 -1.49 1.30 25.61
C ALA A 80 -2.91 0.83 25.28
N ALA A 81 -3.91 1.61 25.70
CA ALA A 81 -5.30 1.35 25.34
C ALA A 81 -5.53 1.49 23.82
N CYS A 82 -4.84 2.42 23.16
CA CYS A 82 -4.88 2.57 21.70
C CYS A 82 -4.35 1.33 20.99
N SER A 83 -3.16 0.86 21.38
CA SER A 83 -2.59 -0.37 20.82
C SER A 83 -3.49 -1.57 21.06
N ALA A 84 -4.07 -1.72 22.26
CA ALA A 84 -5.01 -2.79 22.56
C ALA A 84 -6.29 -2.72 21.71
N ALA A 85 -6.83 -1.52 21.47
CA ALA A 85 -7.99 -1.33 20.61
C ALA A 85 -7.68 -1.70 19.14
N ILE A 86 -6.52 -1.30 18.63
CA ILE A 86 -6.08 -1.64 17.27
C ILE A 86 -5.82 -3.13 17.12
N GLN A 87 -5.21 -3.79 18.11
CA GLN A 87 -4.96 -5.22 18.06
C GLN A 87 -6.24 -6.04 17.94
N ARG A 88 -7.36 -5.58 18.49
CA ARG A 88 -8.67 -6.26 18.36
C ARG A 88 -9.22 -6.30 16.94
N LEU A 89 -8.68 -5.50 16.03
CA LEU A 89 -9.03 -5.54 14.60
C LEU A 89 -8.44 -6.77 13.90
N PHE A 90 -7.49 -7.44 14.54
CA PHE A 90 -6.75 -8.55 13.98
C PHE A 90 -6.97 -9.81 14.82
N ASN A 91 -7.21 -10.93 14.16
CA ASN A 91 -7.05 -12.24 14.80
C ASN A 91 -5.65 -12.78 14.49
N PHE A 92 -4.73 -12.71 15.46
CA PHE A 92 -3.36 -13.21 15.28
C PHE A 92 -3.22 -14.72 15.48
N SER A 93 -4.32 -15.45 15.72
CA SER A 93 -4.33 -16.90 15.83
C SER A 93 -4.12 -17.54 14.46
N CYS A 94 -3.17 -18.48 14.38
CA CYS A 94 -2.92 -19.27 13.18
C CYS A 94 -3.40 -20.72 13.39
N GLY A 95 -3.81 -21.39 12.30
CA GLY A 95 -4.11 -22.82 12.33
C GLY A 95 -2.85 -23.65 12.61
N ALA A 96 -3.03 -24.84 13.19
CA ALA A 96 -1.93 -25.75 13.47
C ALA A 96 -1.09 -26.02 12.21
N ASN A 97 0.25 -25.98 12.35
CA ASN A 97 1.23 -26.22 11.29
C ASN A 97 1.23 -25.24 10.08
N THR A 98 0.68 -24.03 10.23
CA THR A 98 0.75 -23.01 9.16
C THR A 98 1.32 -21.70 9.66
N THR A 99 2.20 -21.09 8.87
CA THR A 99 2.62 -19.70 9.10
C THR A 99 1.54 -18.78 8.55
N CYS A 100 1.06 -17.86 9.38
CA CYS A 100 0.02 -16.91 8.98
C CYS A 100 0.41 -15.49 9.41
N GLY A 101 -0.13 -14.51 8.70
CA GLY A 101 -0.03 -13.12 9.12
C GLY A 101 -1.05 -12.86 10.23
N PHE A 102 -2.28 -12.58 9.81
CA PHE A 102 -3.46 -12.39 10.65
C PHE A 102 -4.70 -12.97 9.95
N ASN A 103 -5.79 -13.13 10.70
CA ASN A 103 -7.07 -13.68 10.26
C ASN A 103 -6.96 -15.07 9.62
N GLY A 104 -6.00 -15.89 10.07
CA GLY A 104 -5.74 -17.22 9.50
C GLY A 104 -5.20 -17.21 8.06
N VAL A 105 -4.85 -16.05 7.50
CA VAL A 105 -4.35 -15.93 6.13
C VAL A 105 -2.89 -16.36 6.08
N TYR A 106 -2.61 -17.36 5.24
CA TYR A 106 -1.26 -17.88 5.04
C TYR A 106 -0.29 -16.76 4.65
N GLN A 107 0.86 -16.73 5.33
CA GLN A 107 1.96 -15.85 5.00
C GLN A 107 3.28 -16.58 5.25
N PRO A 108 4.21 -16.63 4.27
CA PRO A 108 5.55 -17.14 4.52
C PRO A 108 6.36 -16.19 5.43
N PRO A 109 7.43 -16.69 6.09
CA PRO A 109 8.36 -15.83 6.81
C PRO A 109 8.91 -14.70 5.92
N VAL A 110 8.94 -13.48 6.44
CA VAL A 110 9.46 -12.32 5.72
C VAL A 110 10.96 -12.49 5.42
N ARG A 111 11.36 -12.29 4.16
CA ARG A 111 12.74 -12.44 3.71
C ARG A 111 13.06 -11.38 2.65
N GLY A 112 14.27 -10.81 2.72
CA GLY A 112 14.73 -9.79 1.78
C GLY A 112 14.38 -8.37 2.20
N GLN A 113 14.50 -7.44 1.26
CA GLN A 113 14.21 -6.01 1.43
C GLN A 113 12.80 -5.70 0.95
N PHE A 114 12.10 -4.82 1.67
CA PHE A 114 10.71 -4.45 1.40
C PHE A 114 10.58 -2.94 1.26
N PHE A 115 9.71 -2.50 0.36
CA PHE A 115 9.31 -1.10 0.26
C PHE A 115 7.91 -0.93 0.83
N ALA A 116 7.78 -0.07 1.84
CA ALA A 116 6.50 0.35 2.41
C ALA A 116 6.14 1.74 1.86
N PHE A 117 5.08 1.80 1.07
CA PHE A 117 4.67 3.01 0.33
C PHE A 117 3.22 3.41 0.66
N SER A 118 2.71 4.45 0.00
CA SER A 118 1.35 4.98 0.21
C SER A 118 1.03 5.23 1.69
N GLY A 119 -0.05 4.66 2.23
CA GLY A 119 -0.48 4.89 3.62
C GLY A 119 0.60 4.54 4.64
N LEU A 120 1.36 3.45 4.44
CA LEU A 120 2.44 3.07 5.36
C LEU A 120 3.54 4.13 5.42
N TYR A 121 3.92 4.68 4.26
CA TYR A 121 4.88 5.79 4.18
C TYR A 121 4.32 7.03 4.88
N HIS A 122 3.13 7.49 4.50
CA HIS A 122 2.58 8.75 5.02
C HIS A 122 2.33 8.70 6.53
N ASN A 123 1.82 7.58 7.05
CA ASN A 123 1.53 7.40 8.48
C ASN A 123 2.78 7.55 9.37
N LEU A 124 3.95 7.14 8.87
CA LEU A 124 5.21 7.27 9.61
C LEU A 124 6.01 8.53 9.21
N HIS A 125 5.88 8.98 7.96
CA HIS A 125 6.60 10.14 7.45
C HIS A 125 6.23 11.42 8.18
N PHE A 126 4.95 11.59 8.52
CA PHE A 126 4.47 12.72 9.30
C PHE A 126 5.24 12.89 10.62
N LEU A 127 5.59 11.78 11.28
CA LEU A 127 6.37 11.75 12.52
C LEU A 127 7.89 11.70 12.27
N ASN A 128 8.35 11.89 11.04
CA ASN A 128 9.74 11.73 10.60
C ASN A 128 10.34 10.32 10.84
N LEU A 129 9.50 9.28 10.88
CA LEU A 129 9.88 7.89 11.20
C LEU A 129 10.18 7.02 9.96
N THR A 130 10.64 7.66 8.88
CA THR A 130 10.92 7.00 7.58
C THR A 130 12.40 6.99 7.22
N ARG A 131 13.29 7.39 8.14
CA ARG A 131 14.74 7.56 7.90
C ARG A 131 15.59 6.40 8.44
N GLY A 132 15.02 5.20 8.51
CA GLY A 132 15.73 4.00 8.97
C GLY A 132 15.93 3.94 10.49
N GLN A 133 15.06 4.55 11.28
CA GLN A 133 15.11 4.43 12.74
C GLN A 133 14.83 2.99 13.21
N SER A 134 15.43 2.59 14.32
CA SER A 134 15.16 1.29 14.95
C SER A 134 13.70 1.16 15.36
N LEU A 135 13.22 -0.09 15.44
CA LEU A 135 11.85 -0.39 15.86
C LEU A 135 11.53 0.22 17.24
N SER A 136 12.47 0.19 18.18
CA SER A 136 12.30 0.78 19.51
C SER A 136 12.14 2.30 19.47
N SER A 137 12.93 2.99 18.63
CA SER A 137 12.82 4.44 18.45
C SER A 137 11.49 4.83 17.80
N VAL A 138 11.02 4.05 16.83
CA VAL A 138 9.71 4.24 16.19
C VAL A 138 8.58 4.06 17.21
N GLN A 139 8.62 2.98 18.01
CA GLN A 139 7.68 2.73 19.09
C GLN A 139 7.63 3.87 20.11
N ALA A 140 8.81 4.36 20.55
CA ALA A 140 8.91 5.44 21.51
C ALA A 140 8.33 6.75 20.97
N ALA A 141 8.65 7.11 19.71
CA ALA A 141 8.16 8.32 19.09
C ALA A 141 6.63 8.31 18.89
N ILE A 142 6.06 7.19 18.45
CA ILE A 142 4.60 7.02 18.34
C ILE A 142 3.95 7.16 19.71
N ARG A 143 4.50 6.49 20.73
CA ARG A 143 4.00 6.59 22.11
C ARG A 143 4.00 8.03 22.61
N GLN A 144 5.10 8.75 22.39
CA GLN A 144 5.24 10.16 22.77
C GLN A 144 4.21 11.05 22.07
N PHE A 145 4.01 10.86 20.76
CA PHE A 145 2.98 11.60 20.03
C PHE A 145 1.58 11.31 20.58
N CYS A 146 1.24 10.03 20.76
CA CYS A 146 -0.06 9.61 21.31
C CYS A 146 -0.36 10.15 22.71
N THR A 147 0.66 10.35 23.56
CA THR A 147 0.48 10.97 24.89
C THR A 147 0.32 12.49 24.87
N SER A 148 0.54 13.14 23.72
CA SER A 148 0.46 14.60 23.64
C SER A 148 -0.98 15.10 23.71
N SER A 149 -1.18 16.27 24.34
CA SER A 149 -2.49 16.92 24.38
C SER A 149 -2.85 17.47 23.01
N TRP A 150 -4.15 17.59 22.76
CA TRP A 150 -4.68 18.18 21.52
C TRP A 150 -4.12 19.60 21.28
N GLU A 151 -4.11 20.44 22.32
CA GLU A 151 -3.55 21.80 22.26
C GLU A 151 -2.08 21.80 21.85
N LYS A 152 -1.27 20.90 22.42
CA LYS A 152 0.16 20.79 22.09
C LYS A 152 0.36 20.39 20.64
N VAL A 153 -0.39 19.37 20.17
CA VAL A 153 -0.31 18.88 18.79
C VAL A 153 -0.70 19.98 17.79
N GLN A 154 -1.75 20.75 18.07
CA GLN A 154 -2.15 21.88 17.22
C GLN A 154 -1.08 22.98 17.17
N LYS A 155 -0.44 23.28 18.31
CA LYS A 155 0.62 24.30 18.38
C LYS A 155 1.88 23.86 17.62
N GLU A 156 2.22 22.58 17.68
CA GLU A 156 3.40 22.01 17.02
C GLU A 156 3.20 21.90 15.49
N PHE A 157 1.96 21.66 15.05
CA PHE A 157 1.60 21.47 13.64
C PHE A 157 0.46 22.41 13.19
N PRO A 158 0.65 23.73 13.18
CA PRO A 158 -0.43 24.70 12.98
C PRO A 158 -1.03 24.70 11.57
N THR A 159 -0.27 24.23 10.57
CA THR A 159 -0.69 24.18 9.15
C THR A 159 -1.33 22.86 8.76
N GLU A 160 -1.30 21.86 9.64
CA GLU A 160 -1.77 20.52 9.34
C GLU A 160 -3.29 20.41 9.51
N LYS A 161 -3.93 19.54 8.72
CA LYS A 161 -5.38 19.36 8.81
C LYS A 161 -5.76 18.74 10.15
N ARG A 162 -6.84 19.27 10.75
CA ARG A 162 -7.39 18.79 12.02
C ARG A 162 -7.56 17.27 12.06
N ASP A 163 -8.14 16.68 11.01
CA ASP A 163 -8.39 15.25 10.92
C ASP A 163 -7.08 14.46 10.85
N HIS A 164 -6.08 14.96 10.12
CA HIS A 164 -4.78 14.30 10.06
C HIS A 164 -4.12 14.27 11.44
N LEU A 165 -4.11 15.39 12.16
CA LEU A 165 -3.57 15.47 13.53
C LEU A 165 -4.32 14.54 14.51
N ARG A 166 -5.65 14.50 14.41
CA ARG A 166 -6.51 13.61 15.22
C ARG A 166 -6.14 12.14 14.98
N ASP A 167 -5.96 11.76 13.71
CA ASP A 167 -5.83 10.35 13.31
C ASP A 167 -4.38 9.83 13.34
N THR A 168 -3.37 10.70 13.38
CA THR A 168 -1.95 10.30 13.33
C THR A 168 -1.57 9.24 14.35
N CYS A 169 -2.01 9.37 15.61
CA CYS A 169 -1.70 8.38 16.64
C CYS A 169 -2.29 7.00 16.30
N ALA A 170 -3.55 6.97 15.83
CA ALA A 170 -4.20 5.74 15.42
C ALA A 170 -3.54 5.13 14.18
N ALA A 171 -3.28 5.95 13.15
CA ALA A 171 -2.71 5.53 11.87
C ALA A 171 -1.29 4.98 12.02
N SER A 172 -0.44 5.64 12.82
CA SER A 172 0.93 5.17 13.11
C SER A 172 0.94 3.91 13.98
N SER A 173 0.08 3.84 15.00
CA SER A 173 -0.08 2.64 15.83
C SER A 173 -0.63 1.45 15.05
N TYR A 174 -1.52 1.70 14.08
CA TYR A 174 -2.04 0.70 13.14
C TYR A 174 -0.93 0.18 12.23
N THR A 175 -0.15 1.08 11.60
CA THR A 175 1.01 0.71 10.78
C THR A 175 1.98 -0.17 11.57
N LEU A 176 2.30 0.21 12.80
CA LEU A 176 3.19 -0.56 13.66
C LEU A 176 2.62 -1.96 13.99
N THR A 177 1.34 -2.03 14.35
CA THR A 177 0.66 -3.29 14.67
C THR A 177 0.61 -4.21 13.44
N LEU A 178 0.26 -3.67 12.28
CA LEU A 178 0.23 -4.40 11.02
C LEU A 178 1.60 -4.96 10.65
N LEU A 179 2.66 -4.16 10.70
CA LEU A 179 4.00 -4.61 10.31
C LEU A 179 4.58 -5.62 11.30
N VAL A 180 4.47 -5.34 12.60
CA VAL A 180 5.14 -6.15 13.64
C VAL A 180 4.32 -7.40 13.98
N GLN A 181 3.03 -7.23 14.26
CA GLN A 181 2.17 -8.33 14.72
C GLN A 181 1.49 -9.04 13.56
N GLY A 182 1.06 -8.30 12.53
CA GLY A 182 0.46 -8.87 11.32
C GLY A 182 1.50 -9.56 10.44
N TYR A 183 2.43 -8.79 9.89
CA TYR A 183 3.43 -9.30 8.94
C TYR A 183 4.67 -9.93 9.57
N ARG A 184 4.75 -9.95 10.90
CA ARG A 184 5.81 -10.62 11.67
C ARG A 184 7.21 -10.03 11.45
N PHE A 185 7.31 -8.74 11.13
CA PHE A 185 8.58 -8.03 11.26
C PHE A 185 8.97 -7.92 12.73
N ASN A 186 10.26 -8.03 13.03
CA ASN A 186 10.78 -7.97 14.40
C ASN A 186 12.01 -7.04 14.45
N HIS A 187 12.66 -6.94 15.61
CA HIS A 187 13.85 -6.08 15.77
C HIS A 187 14.98 -6.36 14.76
N THR A 188 15.12 -7.61 14.29
CA THR A 188 16.14 -8.00 13.31
C THR A 188 15.73 -7.72 11.87
N THR A 189 14.45 -7.88 11.53
CA THR A 189 13.96 -7.71 10.16
C THR A 189 13.38 -6.32 9.88
N TRP A 190 13.15 -5.50 10.90
CA TRP A 190 12.58 -4.15 10.76
C TRP A 190 13.37 -3.25 9.81
N LEU A 191 14.71 -3.28 9.91
CA LEU A 191 15.58 -2.46 9.05
C LEU A 191 15.59 -2.90 7.59
N ASN A 192 14.95 -4.02 7.26
CA ASN A 192 14.75 -4.42 5.86
C ASN A 192 13.56 -3.69 5.21
N ILE A 193 12.77 -2.92 5.96
CA ILE A 193 11.66 -2.12 5.44
C ILE A 193 12.15 -0.71 5.13
N HIS A 194 12.08 -0.31 3.87
CA HIS A 194 12.32 1.07 3.43
C HIS A 194 10.99 1.76 3.18
N PHE A 195 10.72 2.80 3.94
CA PHE A 195 9.52 3.61 3.75
C PHE A 195 9.79 4.62 2.64
N VAL A 196 9.15 4.43 1.48
CA VAL A 196 9.42 5.21 0.27
C VAL A 196 8.14 5.74 -0.34
N ARG A 197 8.18 6.98 -0.81
CA ARG A 197 7.14 7.56 -1.66
C ARG A 197 7.44 7.32 -3.14
N GLN A 198 8.69 7.53 -3.53
CA GLN A 198 9.14 7.53 -4.92
C GLN A 198 10.43 6.74 -5.09
N VAL A 199 10.58 6.13 -6.27
CA VAL A 199 11.83 5.54 -6.75
C VAL A 199 12.08 6.09 -8.15
N ALA A 200 13.28 6.61 -8.40
CA ALA A 200 13.64 7.27 -9.67
C ALA A 200 12.62 8.34 -10.11
N ASN A 201 12.17 9.18 -9.16
CA ASN A 201 11.16 10.24 -9.36
C ASN A 201 9.77 9.75 -9.83
N ILE A 202 9.47 8.46 -9.65
CA ILE A 202 8.16 7.87 -9.94
C ILE A 202 7.53 7.42 -8.63
N ASP A 203 6.26 7.79 -8.40
CA ASP A 203 5.50 7.32 -7.24
C ASP A 203 5.37 5.79 -7.24
N VAL A 204 5.72 5.18 -6.11
CA VAL A 204 5.65 3.73 -5.96
C VAL A 204 4.19 3.31 -5.82
N GLY A 205 3.75 2.40 -6.69
CA GLY A 205 2.40 1.88 -6.70
C GLY A 205 2.20 0.81 -7.77
N TRP A 206 1.01 0.22 -7.80
CA TRP A 206 0.66 -0.83 -8.76
C TRP A 206 0.41 -0.28 -10.17
N THR A 207 0.14 1.01 -10.32
CA THR A 207 -0.30 1.63 -11.57
C THR A 207 0.71 1.48 -12.71
N LEU A 208 2.00 1.68 -12.42
CA LEU A 208 3.06 1.52 -13.43
C LEU A 208 3.20 0.05 -13.85
N GLY A 209 3.25 -0.88 -12.90
CA GLY A 209 3.31 -2.31 -13.20
C GLY A 209 2.11 -2.80 -13.99
N TYR A 210 0.92 -2.28 -13.67
CA TYR A 210 -0.32 -2.56 -14.39
C TYR A 210 -0.26 -2.06 -15.84
N MET A 211 0.19 -0.81 -16.05
CA MET A 211 0.39 -0.25 -17.40
C MET A 211 1.37 -1.11 -18.20
N LEU A 212 2.54 -1.43 -17.63
CA LEU A 212 3.57 -2.23 -18.29
C LEU A 212 3.08 -3.63 -18.68
N ASN A 213 2.25 -4.24 -17.84
CA ASN A 213 1.63 -5.53 -18.12
C ASN A 213 0.62 -5.43 -19.28
N LEU A 214 -0.29 -4.45 -19.23
CA LEU A 214 -1.30 -4.26 -20.28
C LEU A 214 -0.69 -3.90 -21.64
N THR A 215 0.47 -3.25 -21.67
CA THR A 215 1.18 -2.90 -22.89
C THR A 215 2.20 -3.94 -23.34
N ASN A 216 2.29 -5.10 -22.68
CA ASN A 216 3.28 -6.15 -22.96
C ASN A 216 4.73 -5.63 -23.00
N MET A 217 5.05 -4.64 -22.16
CA MET A 217 6.39 -4.04 -22.09
C MET A 217 7.35 -4.81 -21.17
N ILE A 218 6.87 -5.84 -20.47
CA ILE A 218 7.68 -6.75 -19.66
C ILE A 218 7.86 -8.05 -20.46
N PRO A 219 8.99 -8.25 -21.14
CA PRO A 219 9.21 -9.47 -21.90
C PRO A 219 9.39 -10.66 -20.94
N SER A 220 8.76 -11.80 -21.26
CA SER A 220 8.87 -13.02 -20.45
C SER A 220 10.25 -13.68 -20.54
N GLU A 221 10.93 -13.46 -21.66
CA GLU A 221 12.27 -13.94 -21.92
C GLU A 221 13.18 -12.75 -22.22
N ILE A 222 14.47 -12.90 -21.93
CA ILE A 222 15.46 -11.91 -22.36
C ILE A 222 15.35 -11.81 -23.89
N PRO A 223 15.05 -10.63 -24.46
CA PRO A 223 14.98 -10.48 -25.90
C PRO A 223 16.25 -11.06 -26.51
N GLN A 224 16.10 -11.98 -27.47
CA GLN A 224 17.28 -12.53 -28.14
C GLN A 224 18.09 -11.35 -28.63
N ARG A 225 19.38 -11.29 -28.24
CA ARG A 225 20.33 -10.37 -28.82
C ARG A 225 20.54 -10.82 -30.27
N VAL A 226 19.60 -10.48 -31.14
CA VAL A 226 19.83 -10.53 -32.57
C VAL A 226 20.91 -9.50 -32.81
N THR A 227 22.13 -9.96 -33.05
CA THR A 227 23.19 -9.16 -33.65
C THR A 227 22.72 -8.83 -35.05
N GLY A 228 21.89 -7.79 -35.16
CA GLY A 228 21.52 -7.22 -36.43
C GLY A 228 22.81 -6.80 -37.12
N LEU A 229 23.12 -7.44 -38.25
CA LEU A 229 24.26 -7.04 -39.07
C LEU A 229 24.03 -5.56 -39.41
N LYS A 230 24.96 -4.68 -39.02
CA LYS A 230 24.84 -3.23 -39.29
C LYS A 230 24.40 -3.03 -40.74
N ARG A 231 23.43 -2.15 -40.98
CA ARG A 231 22.82 -1.95 -42.30
C ARG A 231 23.87 -1.81 -43.42
N SER A 232 24.97 -1.12 -43.14
CA SER A 232 26.13 -0.98 -44.04
C SER A 232 26.79 -2.32 -44.43
N ASN A 233 27.01 -3.20 -43.46
CA ASN A 233 27.61 -4.52 -43.68
C ASN A 233 26.68 -5.43 -44.49
N TRP A 234 25.38 -5.34 -44.23
CA TRP A 234 24.38 -6.08 -45.02
C TRP A 234 24.31 -5.57 -46.45
N THR A 235 24.32 -4.24 -46.66
CA THR A 235 24.36 -3.66 -48.02
C THR A 235 25.64 -3.97 -48.78
N ALA A 236 26.79 -3.98 -48.10
CA ALA A 236 28.05 -4.35 -48.75
C ALA A 236 28.05 -5.83 -49.17
N ALA A 237 27.55 -6.72 -48.31
CA ALA A 237 27.45 -8.15 -48.60
C ALA A 237 26.52 -8.42 -49.79
N THR A 238 25.36 -7.75 -49.86
CA THR A 238 24.41 -7.93 -50.99
C THR A 238 24.97 -7.41 -52.31
N VAL A 239 25.66 -6.27 -52.30
CA VAL A 239 26.32 -5.70 -53.49
C VAL A 239 27.45 -6.61 -53.97
N LEU A 240 28.31 -7.09 -53.06
CA LEU A 240 29.39 -8.02 -53.42
C LEU A 240 28.85 -9.33 -54.01
N LEU A 241 27.78 -9.87 -53.43
CA LEU A 241 27.14 -11.08 -53.94
C LEU A 241 26.56 -10.86 -55.34
N ALA A 242 25.91 -9.72 -55.58
CA ALA A 242 25.38 -9.37 -56.90
C ALA A 242 26.50 -9.24 -57.95
N ILE A 243 27.63 -8.58 -57.61
CA ILE A 243 28.80 -8.47 -58.48
C ILE A 243 29.35 -9.86 -58.82
N MET A 244 29.52 -10.73 -57.83
CA MET A 244 30.01 -12.09 -58.04
C MET A 244 29.10 -12.89 -59.00
N LEU A 245 27.77 -12.78 -58.85
CA LEU A 245 26.83 -13.44 -59.74
C LEU A 245 26.91 -12.91 -61.18
N ILE A 246 27.06 -11.59 -61.35
CA ILE A 246 27.24 -10.97 -62.68
C ILE A 246 28.54 -11.45 -63.32
N LEU A 247 29.64 -11.51 -62.56
CA LEU A 247 30.93 -11.98 -63.05
C LEU A 247 30.90 -13.46 -63.44
N ILE A 248 30.22 -14.30 -62.65
CA ILE A 248 30.03 -15.72 -63.00
C ILE A 248 29.22 -15.85 -64.28
N PHE A 249 28.12 -15.09 -64.40
CA PHE A 249 27.30 -15.11 -65.61
C PHE A 249 28.09 -14.64 -66.84
N SER A 250 28.86 -13.57 -66.73
CA SER A 250 29.68 -13.08 -67.84
C SER A 250 30.78 -14.09 -68.21
N LEU A 251 31.44 -14.72 -67.24
CA LEU A 251 32.41 -15.79 -67.51
C LEU A 251 31.76 -16.97 -68.23
N LEU A 252 30.58 -17.40 -67.78
CA LEU A 252 29.83 -18.48 -68.43
C LEU A 252 29.46 -18.11 -69.86
N THR A 253 29.02 -16.87 -70.13
CA THR A 253 28.76 -16.43 -71.50
C THR A 253 30.01 -16.42 -72.36
N VAL A 254 31.17 -15.98 -71.83
CA VAL A 254 32.43 -15.96 -72.58
C VAL A 254 32.91 -17.38 -72.87
N ILE A 255 32.82 -18.30 -71.90
CA ILE A 255 33.18 -19.72 -72.08
C ILE A 255 32.25 -20.38 -73.09
N CYS A 256 30.94 -20.08 -73.07
CA CYS A 256 29.99 -20.55 -74.07
C CYS A 256 30.32 -20.00 -75.47
N CYS A 257 30.67 -18.72 -75.59
CA CYS A 257 31.07 -18.10 -76.87
C CYS A 257 32.44 -18.59 -77.38
N GLN A 258 33.36 -18.96 -76.49
CA GLN A 258 34.64 -19.59 -76.86
C GLN A 258 34.49 -21.07 -77.22
N LYS A 259 33.46 -21.74 -76.69
CA LYS A 259 33.11 -23.13 -77.04
C LYS A 259 32.33 -23.28 -78.33
N THR A 260 31.90 -22.19 -78.98
CA THR A 260 31.54 -22.21 -80.41
C THR A 260 32.82 -22.20 -81.24
N PRO A 261 33.25 -23.33 -81.82
CA PRO A 261 34.47 -23.37 -82.60
C PRO A 261 34.22 -22.75 -83.98
N SER A 262 35.23 -22.00 -84.42
CA SER A 262 35.54 -21.76 -85.83
C SER A 262 35.26 -23.01 -86.67
N GLY A 263 34.40 -22.89 -87.69
CA GLY A 263 34.03 -24.00 -88.57
C GLY A 263 32.98 -23.63 -89.61
N TYR A 264 33.33 -22.77 -90.58
CA TYR A 264 32.74 -22.82 -91.92
C TYR A 264 33.79 -22.37 -92.97
N GLU A 265 34.52 -23.34 -93.52
CA GLU A 265 34.96 -23.31 -94.91
C GLU A 265 34.16 -24.37 -95.69
N MET A 266 33.86 -24.03 -96.95
CA MET A 266 33.24 -24.81 -98.04
C MET A 266 31.74 -25.19 -97.93
N LEU A 267 30.89 -24.40 -98.60
CA LEU A 267 30.42 -24.67 -99.97
C LEU A 267 29.80 -23.40 -100.58
#